data_AF-A0AA37UEW1-F1
#
_entry.id   AF-A0AA37UEW1-F1
#
_cell.length_a   1.000
_cell.length_b   1.000
_cell.length_c   1.000
_cell.angle_alpha   90.00
_cell.angle_beta   90.00
_cell.angle_gamma   90.00
#
_symmetry.space_group_name_H-M   'P 1'
#
loop_
_entity.id
_entity.type
_entity.pdbx_description
1 polymer ?
#
loop_
_entity_poly.entity_id
_entity_poly.type
_entity_poly.pdbx_seq_one_letter_code
_entity_poly.pdbx_strand_id
1 'polypeptide(L)'
;MNDLAIETAGLVKTFGGTVAVDGVDLAIARGGVHAVLGPNGAGKTTVMRMLATLTRPDAGTAVVLGRDVIADSKEVRRRVSLTGQFASLDEDLTGRDNLRLIGRLFGYSGRGRATAPRSCSMRSR
;
A
#
# COMPACT_ATOMS: atom_id res chain seq x y z
N MET A 1 -17.18 -4.57 -17.86
CA MET A 1 -16.92 -4.77 -16.41
C MET A 1 -15.64 -4.02 -16.13
N ASN A 2 -15.65 -3.00 -15.28
CA ASN A 2 -14.52 -2.08 -15.15
C ASN A 2 -13.30 -2.82 -14.57
N ASP A 3 -12.25 -3.03 -15.36
CA ASP A 3 -11.06 -3.82 -15.01
C ASP A 3 -10.00 -2.99 -14.26
N LEU A 4 -10.43 -1.88 -13.64
CA LEU A 4 -9.55 -1.00 -12.89
C LEU A 4 -9.25 -1.57 -11.50
N ALA A 5 -7.97 -1.53 -11.15
CA ALA A 5 -7.47 -1.78 -9.80
C ALA A 5 -7.62 -0.53 -8.92
N ILE A 6 -7.40 0.67 -9.47
CA ILE A 6 -7.53 1.94 -8.77
C ILE A 6 -8.23 2.93 -9.71
N GLU A 7 -9.25 3.61 -9.18
CA GLU A 7 -9.97 4.68 -9.85
C GLU A 7 -10.13 5.85 -8.88
N THR A 8 -9.75 7.06 -9.29
CA THR A 8 -9.96 8.28 -8.48
C THR A 8 -10.53 9.39 -9.34
N ALA A 9 -11.39 10.22 -8.73
CA ALA A 9 -11.94 11.41 -9.36
C ALA A 9 -11.85 12.60 -8.40
N GLY A 10 -11.08 13.63 -8.77
CA GLY A 10 -10.91 14.87 -8.05
C GLY A 10 -10.35 14.70 -6.65
N LEU A 11 -9.43 13.76 -6.43
CA LEU A 11 -8.97 13.42 -5.07
C LEU A 11 -8.17 14.59 -4.46
N VAL A 12 -8.61 15.10 -3.32
CA VAL A 12 -8.02 16.26 -2.64
C VAL A 12 -7.62 15.93 -1.21
N LYS A 13 -6.49 16.48 -0.77
CA LYS A 13 -6.05 16.46 0.62
C LYS A 13 -5.41 17.77 1.04
N THR A 14 -5.89 18.30 2.16
CA THR A 14 -5.38 19.50 2.81
C THR A 14 -4.87 19.13 4.22
N PHE A 15 -3.74 19.68 4.61
CA PHE A 15 -3.20 19.61 5.97
C PHE A 15 -3.05 21.02 6.51
N GLY A 16 -3.88 21.39 7.48
CA GLY A 16 -3.94 22.77 7.97
C GLY A 16 -4.31 23.71 6.83
N GLY A 17 -3.42 24.65 6.50
CA GLY A 17 -3.59 25.59 5.37
C GLY A 17 -2.97 25.14 4.05
N THR A 18 -2.29 23.98 4.01
CA THR A 18 -1.54 23.54 2.83
C THR A 18 -2.30 22.47 2.07
N VAL A 19 -2.59 22.72 0.79
CA VAL A 19 -3.15 21.71 -0.12
C VAL A 19 -2.02 20.78 -0.57
N ALA A 20 -2.02 19.55 -0.07
CA ALA A 20 -1.00 18.55 -0.38
C ALA A 20 -1.33 17.71 -1.61
N VAL A 21 -2.61 17.58 -1.94
CA VAL A 21 -3.11 16.94 -3.16
C VAL A 21 -4.31 17.76 -3.63
N ASP A 22 -4.31 18.16 -4.90
CA ASP A 22 -5.31 19.08 -5.47
C ASP A 22 -5.93 18.48 -6.74
N GLY A 23 -6.92 17.59 -6.57
CA GLY A 23 -7.70 17.07 -7.69
C GLY A 23 -7.01 16.00 -8.53
N VAL A 24 -6.55 14.92 -7.91
CA VAL A 24 -5.89 13.81 -8.63
C VAL A 24 -6.90 12.81 -9.21
N ASP A 25 -6.83 12.62 -10.53
CA ASP A 25 -7.57 11.62 -11.29
C ASP A 25 -6.65 10.47 -11.72
N LEU A 26 -7.05 9.24 -11.44
CA LEU A 26 -6.29 8.03 -11.77
C LEU A 26 -7.24 6.97 -12.32
N ALA A 27 -6.80 6.28 -13.37
CA ALA A 27 -7.45 5.07 -13.88
C ALA A 27 -6.37 4.02 -14.15
N ILE A 28 -6.17 3.11 -13.18
CA ILE A 28 -5.11 2.11 -13.20
C ILE A 28 -5.74 0.73 -13.41
N ALA A 29 -5.39 0.06 -14.52
CA ALA A 29 -5.85 -1.29 -14.81
C ALA A 29 -5.22 -2.35 -13.90
N ARG A 30 -5.91 -3.48 -13.74
CA ARG A 30 -5.37 -4.65 -13.03
C ARG A 30 -4.19 -5.27 -13.78
N GLY A 31 -3.28 -5.90 -13.03
CA GLY A 31 -2.17 -6.68 -13.59
C GLY A 31 -0.96 -5.88 -14.05
N GLY A 32 -0.91 -4.56 -13.82
CA GLY A 32 0.21 -3.70 -14.21
C GLY A 32 1.06 -3.17 -13.05
N VAL A 33 2.28 -2.74 -13.36
CA VAL A 33 3.15 -1.99 -12.44
C VAL A 33 3.11 -0.52 -12.82
N HIS A 34 2.81 0.34 -11.85
CA HIS A 34 2.69 1.79 -12.05
C HIS A 34 3.62 2.53 -11.09
N ALA A 35 4.16 3.65 -11.54
CA ALA A 35 5.02 4.51 -10.74
C ALA A 35 4.42 5.92 -10.65
N VAL A 36 4.44 6.50 -9.45
CA VAL A 36 4.10 7.90 -9.23
C VAL A 36 5.40 8.67 -9.06
N LEU A 37 5.69 9.57 -9.99
CA LEU A 37 6.95 10.33 -10.07
C LEU A 37 6.70 11.82 -9.86
N GLY A 38 7.67 12.51 -9.28
CA GLY A 38 7.60 13.93 -8.99
C GLY A 38 8.58 14.35 -7.90
N PRO A 39 8.82 15.66 -7.71
CA PRO A 39 9.75 16.16 -6.70
C PRO A 39 9.26 15.90 -5.27
N ASN A 40 10.13 16.07 -4.28
CA ASN A 40 9.74 16.02 -2.88
C ASN A 40 8.68 17.10 -2.59
N GLY A 41 7.68 16.76 -1.78
CA GLY A 41 6.55 17.65 -1.51
C GLY A 41 5.41 17.62 -2.55
N ALA A 42 5.56 16.95 -3.69
CA ALA A 42 4.52 16.85 -4.72
C ALA A 42 3.27 16.01 -4.34
N GLY A 43 3.08 15.65 -3.07
CA GLY A 43 1.90 14.89 -2.63
C GLY A 43 1.90 13.39 -2.90
N LYS A 44 2.94 12.81 -3.52
CA LYS A 44 3.02 11.37 -3.87
C LYS A 44 2.70 10.44 -2.70
N THR A 45 3.39 10.62 -1.57
CA THR A 45 3.17 9.83 -0.35
C THR A 45 1.76 10.04 0.19
N THR A 46 1.21 11.26 0.06
CA THR A 46 -0.15 11.58 0.48
C THR A 46 -1.18 10.83 -0.34
N VAL A 47 -1.03 10.79 -1.68
CA VAL A 47 -1.89 9.97 -2.57
C VAL A 47 -1.82 8.50 -2.18
N MET A 48 -0.62 7.94 -2.02
CA MET A 48 -0.47 6.53 -1.62
C MET A 48 -1.12 6.23 -0.27
N ARG A 49 -1.01 7.12 0.71
CA ARG A 49 -1.66 6.96 2.02
C ARG A 49 -3.18 7.02 1.93
N MET A 50 -3.75 7.86 1.05
CA MET A 50 -5.19 7.90 0.82
C MET A 50 -5.71 6.63 0.17
N LEU A 51 -5.03 6.14 -0.87
CA LEU A 51 -5.38 4.88 -1.54
C LEU A 51 -5.23 3.68 -0.60
N ALA A 52 -4.26 3.70 0.32
CA ALA A 52 -4.10 2.70 1.37
C ALA A 52 -5.03 2.90 2.58
N THR A 53 -5.94 3.89 2.54
CA THR A 53 -6.90 4.25 3.62
C THR A 53 -6.26 4.68 4.95
N LEU A 54 -4.98 5.03 4.93
CA LEU A 54 -4.24 5.54 6.10
C LEU A 54 -4.49 7.03 6.34
N THR A 55 -5.08 7.71 5.37
CA THR A 55 -5.45 9.13 5.47
C THR A 55 -6.75 9.31 4.70
N ARG A 56 -7.73 10.00 5.29
CA ARG A 56 -9.01 10.27 4.63
C ARG A 56 -8.84 11.44 3.65
N PRO A 57 -9.29 11.32 2.39
CA PRO A 57 -9.37 12.47 1.48
C PRO A 57 -10.39 13.49 1.99
N ASP A 58 -10.17 14.77 1.69
CA ASP A 58 -11.07 15.85 2.10
C ASP A 58 -12.15 16.13 1.06
N ALA A 59 -11.86 15.84 -0.22
CA ALA A 59 -12.82 15.84 -1.32
C ALA A 59 -12.42 14.83 -2.40
N GLY A 60 -13.34 14.62 -3.35
CA GLY A 60 -13.21 13.62 -4.42
C GLY A 60 -13.63 12.22 -4.00
N THR A 61 -13.42 11.27 -4.91
CA THR A 61 -13.73 9.85 -4.70
C THR A 61 -12.54 8.98 -5.06
N ALA A 62 -12.45 7.81 -4.42
CA ALA A 62 -11.45 6.81 -4.75
C ALA A 62 -11.99 5.41 -4.50
N VAL A 63 -11.82 4.55 -5.51
CA VAL A 63 -12.20 3.13 -5.50
C VAL A 63 -10.94 2.30 -5.72
N VAL A 64 -10.68 1.36 -4.82
CA VAL A 64 -9.54 0.44 -4.89
C VAL A 64 -10.07 -1.00 -4.90
N LEU A 65 -9.74 -1.73 -5.95
CA LEU A 65 -10.16 -3.12 -6.17
C LEU A 65 -11.68 -3.30 -6.05
N GLY A 66 -12.44 -2.32 -6.56
CA GLY A 66 -13.90 -2.28 -6.53
C GLY A 66 -14.51 -1.93 -5.17
N ARG A 67 -13.74 -1.32 -4.26
CA ARG A 67 -14.16 -0.92 -2.92
C ARG A 67 -13.91 0.56 -2.68
N ASP A 68 -14.86 1.27 -2.08
CA ASP A 68 -14.69 2.68 -1.75
C ASP A 68 -13.70 2.86 -0.59
N VAL A 69 -12.73 3.78 -0.70
CA VAL A 69 -11.67 3.93 0.30
C VAL A 69 -12.16 4.48 1.65
N ILE A 70 -13.34 5.12 1.69
CA ILE A 70 -13.97 5.64 2.90
C ILE A 70 -14.94 4.60 3.48
N ALA A 71 -15.95 4.21 2.70
CA ALA A 71 -17.03 3.32 3.14
C ALA A 71 -16.53 1.89 3.42
N ASP A 72 -15.64 1.37 2.58
CA ASP A 72 -15.14 -0.01 2.66
C ASP A 72 -13.70 -0.10 3.20
N SER A 73 -13.26 0.89 3.97
CA SER A 73 -11.84 1.04 4.35
C SER A 73 -11.20 -0.21 4.99
N LYS A 74 -11.97 -1.00 5.76
CA LYS A 74 -11.50 -2.26 6.35
C LYS A 74 -11.22 -3.33 5.29
N GLU A 75 -12.08 -3.43 4.27
CA GLU A 75 -11.92 -4.39 3.18
C GLU A 75 -10.78 -3.99 2.25
N VAL A 76 -10.58 -2.70 2.01
CA VAL A 76 -9.42 -2.20 1.26
C VAL A 76 -8.12 -2.58 1.96
N ARG A 77 -8.00 -2.36 3.28
CA ARG A 77 -6.81 -2.73 4.07
C ARG A 77 -6.50 -4.23 4.09
N ARG A 78 -7.50 -5.09 3.91
CA ARG A 78 -7.29 -6.54 3.79
C ARG A 78 -6.67 -6.94 2.44
N ARG A 79 -6.79 -6.11 1.41
CA ARG A 79 -6.40 -6.42 0.03
C ARG A 79 -5.18 -5.65 -0.45
N VAL A 80 -4.87 -4.52 0.18
CA VAL A 80 -3.73 -3.67 -0.16
C VAL A 80 -2.65 -3.79 0.91
N SER A 81 -1.40 -3.83 0.48
CA SER A 81 -0.23 -3.70 1.35
C SER A 81 0.51 -2.42 0.98
N LEU A 82 0.88 -1.63 1.98
CA LEU A 82 1.76 -0.47 1.81
C LEU A 82 3.06 -0.74 2.57
N THR A 83 4.15 -0.88 1.85
CA THR A 83 5.48 -1.00 2.44
C THR A 83 6.02 0.38 2.75
N GLY A 84 6.45 0.61 3.99
CA GLY A 84 7.16 1.82 4.37
C GLY A 84 8.53 1.94 3.69
N GLN A 85 9.16 3.12 3.76
CA GLN A 85 10.55 3.31 3.30
C GLN A 85 11.54 2.47 4.12
N PHE A 86 11.19 2.15 5.37
CA PHE A 86 11.86 1.18 6.20
C PHE A 86 11.00 -0.07 6.25
N ALA A 87 11.58 -1.21 5.95
CA ALA A 87 10.89 -2.48 6.14
C ALA A 87 10.61 -2.62 7.65
N SER A 88 9.36 -2.81 8.03
CA SER A 88 8.96 -3.08 9.43
C SER A 88 9.38 -4.49 9.84
N LEU A 89 10.65 -4.80 9.66
CA LEU A 89 11.27 -6.05 10.02
C LEU A 89 11.85 -5.92 11.43
N ASP A 90 11.70 -6.98 12.19
CA ASP A 90 12.39 -7.13 13.45
C ASP A 90 13.83 -7.61 13.16
N GLU A 91 14.81 -6.81 13.56
CA GLU A 91 16.24 -7.08 13.31
C GLU A 91 16.76 -8.26 14.13
N ASP A 92 16.09 -8.60 15.24
CA ASP A 92 16.42 -9.76 16.07
C ASP A 92 15.88 -11.08 15.47
N LEU A 93 15.04 -10.99 14.43
CA LEU A 93 14.43 -12.14 13.76
C LEU A 93 15.10 -12.46 12.43
N THR A 94 15.24 -13.76 12.13
CA THR A 94 15.62 -14.18 10.78
C THR A 94 14.57 -13.75 9.76
N GLY A 95 14.94 -13.63 8.48
CA GLY A 95 13.96 -13.30 7.43
C GLY A 95 12.78 -14.28 7.37
N ARG A 96 12.99 -15.56 7.71
CA ARG A 96 11.92 -16.55 7.80
C ARG A 96 10.98 -16.27 8.97
N ASP A 97 11.53 -15.84 10.11
CA ASP A 97 10.74 -15.57 11.30
C ASP A 97 9.92 -14.28 11.13
N ASN A 98 10.48 -13.26 10.46
CA ASN A 98 9.74 -12.10 10.00
C ASN A 98 8.56 -12.48 9.08
N LEU A 99 8.78 -13.36 8.09
CA LEU A 99 7.70 -13.85 7.21
C LEU A 99 6.62 -14.62 7.98
N ARG A 100 7.01 -15.44 8.97
CA ARG A 100 6.07 -16.15 9.85
C ARG A 100 5.26 -15.17 10.71
N LEU A 101 5.91 -14.16 11.28
CA LEU A 101 5.29 -13.11 12.08
C LEU A 101 4.25 -12.35 11.25
N ILE A 102 4.66 -11.81 10.10
CA ILE A 102 3.79 -11.07 9.19
C ILE A 102 2.62 -11.94 8.71
N GLY A 103 2.90 -13.19 8.31
CA GLY A 103 1.86 -14.14 7.89
C GLY A 103 0.79 -14.37 8.96
N ARG A 104 1.20 -14.54 10.22
CA ARG A 104 0.25 -14.69 11.34
C ARG A 104 -0.60 -13.44 11.57
N LEU A 105 -0.01 -12.24 11.46
CA LEU A 105 -0.73 -10.97 11.57
C LEU A 105 -1.79 -10.81 10.48
N PHE A 106 -1.53 -11.31 9.26
CA PHE A 106 -2.50 -11.35 8.17
C PHE A 106 -3.54 -12.48 8.29
N GLY A 107 -3.53 -13.24 9.40
CA GLY A 107 -4.50 -14.31 9.65
C GLY A 107 -4.17 -15.64 8.98
N TYR A 108 -2.97 -15.79 8.40
CA TYR A 108 -2.51 -17.09 7.90
C TYR A 108 -2.16 -18.01 9.08
N SER A 109 -3.04 -18.97 9.34
CA SER A 109 -2.85 -20.00 10.36
C SER A 109 -2.56 -21.33 9.67
N GLY A 110 -1.28 -21.71 9.54
CA GLY A 110 -0.98 -23.00 8.94
C GLY A 110 0.49 -23.29 8.69
N ARG A 111 0.85 -24.55 8.96
CA ARG A 111 2.17 -25.19 8.81
C ARG A 111 2.56 -25.32 7.33
N GLY A 112 2.72 -24.21 6.63
CA GLY A 112 3.43 -24.20 5.35
C GLY A 112 4.89 -24.53 5.62
N ARG A 113 5.32 -25.76 5.30
CA ARG A 113 6.75 -26.10 5.24
C ARG A 113 7.38 -25.16 4.22
N ALA A 114 7.93 -24.04 4.69
CA ALA A 114 8.93 -23.33 3.94
C ALA A 114 10.14 -24.27 3.90
N THR A 115 10.24 -25.10 2.85
CA THR A 115 11.51 -25.69 2.46
C THR A 115 12.47 -24.53 2.31
N ALA A 116 13.38 -24.42 3.27
CA ALA A 116 14.42 -23.42 3.26
C ALA A 116 15.17 -23.53 1.92
N PRO A 117 15.22 -22.48 1.08
CA PRO A 117 16.27 -22.41 0.09
C PRO A 117 17.59 -22.43 0.87
N ARG A 118 18.51 -23.28 0.43
CA ARG A 118 19.88 -23.34 0.94
C ARG A 118 20.45 -21.91 0.99
N SER A 119 21.05 -21.57 2.12
CA SER A 119 21.74 -20.31 2.46
C SER A 119 22.07 -19.43 1.25
N CYS A 120 21.33 -18.33 1.06
CA CYS A 120 21.81 -17.23 0.25
C CYS A 120 22.74 -16.39 1.13
N SER A 121 24.05 -16.62 1.02
CA SER A 121 25.04 -15.78 1.69
C SER A 121 25.08 -14.42 1.00
N MET A 122 24.44 -13.42 1.57
CA MET A 122 24.76 -12.02 1.26
C MET A 122 26.15 -11.74 1.86
N ARG A 123 27.20 -11.84 1.04
CA ARG A 123 28.48 -11.21 1.36
C ARG A 123 28.37 -9.74 1.00
N SER A 124 28.40 -8.89 2.02
CA SER A 124 28.74 -7.48 1.86
C SER A 124 30.16 -7.38 1.30
N ARG A 125 30.33 -6.56 0.26
CA ARG A 125 31.64 -5.96 -0.03
C ARG A 125 31.90 -4.85 0.96
#